data_AF-A0A5K0XY39-F1
#
_entry.id   AF-A0A5K0XY39-F1
#
_cell.length_a   1.000
_cell.length_b   1.000
_cell.length_c   1.000
_cell.angle_alpha   90.00
_cell.angle_beta   90.00
_cell.angle_gamma   90.00
#
_symmetry.space_group_name_H-M   'P 1'
#
loop_
_entity.id
_entity.type
_entity.pdbx_description
1 polymer ?
#
loop_
_entity_poly.entity_id
_entity_poly.type
_entity_poly.pdbx_seq_one_letter_code
_entity_poly.pdbx_strand_id
1 'polypeptide(L)'
;LSVFMQSQSLLPPSPPLPPSPLEPPLQHFADSFMLGLSKFEAASRMAGERQPSVFAFALCKTLFLLSLLAVPLLAASSGNKSPVLVSELLQAEAKRKIITVSKDGTGDFQTVTDAVNSIKTGNSQRIIIHIKSGIYTEKVTIDRSKPFVTFYGDRNAMPTIRFGGRAAVYTTMFSATVAVESNYFMAVNIIFE
;
A
#
# COMPACT_ATOMS: atom_id res chain seq x y z
N LEU A 1 35.39 13.33 -40.05
CA LEU A 1 34.60 14.57 -40.15
C LEU A 1 33.31 14.36 -39.33
N SER A 2 33.40 14.24 -38.01
CA SER A 2 33.30 15.33 -37.03
C SER A 2 32.06 16.20 -37.25
N VAL A 3 31.00 16.03 -36.44
CA VAL A 3 30.45 17.07 -35.55
C VAL A 3 29.65 16.37 -34.45
N PHE A 4 30.23 16.33 -33.26
CA PHE A 4 29.56 16.18 -31.98
C PHE A 4 28.82 17.51 -31.70
N MET A 5 27.51 17.46 -31.45
CA MET A 5 26.79 18.59 -30.85
C MET A 5 26.07 18.07 -29.61
N GLN A 6 26.74 18.23 -28.47
CA GLN A 6 26.10 18.21 -27.17
C GLN A 6 25.20 19.45 -27.07
N SER A 7 23.89 19.25 -27.23
CA SER A 7 22.89 20.21 -26.79
C SER A 7 22.69 19.98 -25.30
N GLN A 8 23.39 20.76 -24.47
CA GLN A 8 23.03 20.91 -23.05
C GLN A 8 21.72 21.71 -22.99
N SER A 9 20.59 21.00 -22.95
CA SER A 9 19.32 21.58 -22.55
C SER A 9 19.40 21.92 -21.06
N LEU A 10 19.51 23.21 -20.77
CA LEU A 10 19.36 23.80 -19.44
C LEU A 10 18.06 23.29 -18.81
N LEU A 11 18.18 22.51 -17.73
CA LEU A 11 17.02 22.16 -16.90
C LEU A 11 16.47 23.45 -16.28
N PRO A 12 15.14 23.67 -16.30
CA PRO A 12 14.55 24.81 -15.62
C PRO A 12 14.83 24.73 -14.11
N PRO A 13 14.96 25.88 -13.41
CA PRO A 13 15.17 25.90 -11.97
C PRO A 13 14.03 25.15 -11.26
N SER A 14 14.40 24.24 -10.36
CA SER A 14 13.46 23.48 -9.55
C SER A 14 12.54 24.42 -8.75
N PRO A 15 11.22 24.15 -8.69
CA PRO A 15 10.29 24.95 -7.91
C PRO A 15 10.68 24.95 -6.42
N PRO A 16 10.41 26.05 -5.68
CA PRO A 16 10.72 26.13 -4.27
C PRO A 16 9.99 25.03 -3.50
N LEU A 17 10.73 24.34 -2.62
CA LEU A 17 10.19 23.29 -1.75
C LEU A 17 9.03 23.85 -0.91
N PRO A 18 7.93 23.10 -0.74
CA PRO A 18 6.87 23.49 0.18
C PRO A 18 7.43 23.61 1.60
N PRO A 19 6.92 24.54 2.42
CA PRO A 19 7.35 24.68 3.80
C PRO A 19 7.09 23.38 4.56
N SER A 20 8.07 22.96 5.36
CA SER A 20 8.00 21.79 6.23
C SER A 20 6.74 21.84 7.09
N PRO A 21 6.02 20.71 7.29
CA PRO A 21 4.88 20.67 8.20
C PRO A 21 5.30 21.16 9.58
N LEU A 22 4.61 22.19 10.06
CA LEU A 22 4.73 22.68 11.44
C LEU A 22 4.51 21.52 12.40
N GLU A 23 5.49 21.25 13.26
CA GLU A 23 5.34 20.27 14.33
C GLU A 23 4.12 20.63 15.19
N PRO A 24 3.20 19.69 15.46
CA PRO A 24 2.01 19.99 16.25
C PRO A 24 2.40 20.27 17.71
N PRO A 25 1.78 21.26 18.38
CA PRO A 25 2.10 21.68 19.75
C PRO A 25 1.67 20.68 20.84
N LEU A 26 1.39 19.43 20.48
CA LEU A 26 0.79 18.44 21.40
C LEU A 26 1.77 17.82 22.39
N GLN A 27 3.09 17.97 22.19
CA GLN A 27 4.08 17.46 23.14
C GLN A 27 4.08 18.24 24.47
N HIS A 28 3.80 19.55 24.42
CA HIS A 28 3.78 20.42 25.60
C HIS A 28 2.55 20.18 26.51
N PHE A 29 1.49 19.60 25.95
CA PHE A 29 0.24 19.31 26.68
C PHE A 29 0.33 18.01 27.48
N ALA A 30 1.02 17.00 26.94
CA ALA A 30 1.26 15.74 27.64
C ALA A 30 2.15 15.93 28.88
N ASP A 31 3.18 16.77 28.79
CA ASP A 31 4.09 17.06 29.90
C ASP A 31 3.41 17.82 31.04
N SER A 32 2.44 18.69 30.73
CA SER A 32 1.68 19.45 31.75
C SER A 32 0.64 18.57 32.47
N PHE A 33 0.07 17.58 31.79
CA PHE A 33 -0.92 16.66 32.37
C PHE A 33 -0.25 15.62 33.30
N MET A 34 0.91 15.09 32.90
CA MET A 34 1.67 14.14 33.73
C MET A 34 2.30 14.78 34.97
N LEU A 35 2.65 16.08 34.91
CA LEU A 35 3.09 16.83 36.10
C LEU A 35 1.94 17.03 37.11
N GLY A 36 0.70 17.19 36.63
CA GLY A 36 -0.50 17.34 37.47
C GLY A 36 -0.83 16.08 38.28
N LEU A 37 -0.64 14.90 37.69
CA LEU A 37 -0.88 13.62 38.35
C LEU A 37 0.15 13.34 39.47
N SER A 38 1.42 13.69 39.27
CA SER A 38 2.47 13.52 40.30
C SER A 38 2.24 14.37 41.56
N LYS A 39 1.68 15.58 41.40
CA LYS A 39 1.38 16.49 42.52
C LYS A 39 0.17 16.04 43.33
N PHE A 40 -0.77 15.31 42.73
CA PHE A 40 -1.96 14.79 43.41
C PHE A 40 -1.61 13.59 44.31
N GLU A 41 -0.64 12.78 43.91
CA GLU A 41 -0.20 11.61 44.68
C GLU A 41 0.64 12.01 45.91
N ALA A 42 1.42 13.11 45.83
CA ALA A 42 2.17 13.66 46.96
C ALA A 42 1.27 14.29 48.05
N ALA A 43 0.12 14.87 47.69
CA ALA A 43 -0.82 15.47 48.64
C ALA A 43 -1.54 14.42 49.52
N SER A 44 -1.55 13.15 49.10
CA SER A 44 -2.20 12.05 49.83
C SER A 44 -1.37 11.46 50.99
N ARG A 45 -0.09 11.85 51.13
CA ARG A 45 0.83 11.32 52.16
C ARG A 45 1.02 12.21 53.40
N MET A 46 0.48 13.43 53.42
CA MET A 46 0.73 14.40 54.49
C MET A 46 -0.51 14.78 55.32
N ALA A 47 -1.59 13.98 55.25
CA ALA A 47 -2.76 14.17 56.11
C ALA A 47 -2.74 13.15 57.25
N GLY A 48 -2.04 13.52 58.33
CA GLY A 48 -2.17 12.86 59.63
C GLY A 48 -3.59 13.04 60.18
N GLU A 49 -4.23 11.92 60.47
CA GLU A 49 -5.06 11.66 61.66
C GLU A 49 -6.23 12.61 61.97
N ARG A 50 -7.39 12.31 61.37
CA ARG A 50 -8.70 12.21 62.07
C ARG A 50 -9.78 11.69 61.11
N GLN A 51 -10.36 10.53 61.45
CA GLN A 51 -11.61 10.02 60.88
C GLN A 51 -12.75 11.01 61.18
N PRO A 52 -13.78 11.22 60.31
CA PRO A 52 -14.47 10.17 59.55
C PRO A 52 -14.88 10.58 58.11
N SER A 53 -14.27 9.99 57.08
CA SER A 53 -14.83 10.01 55.71
C SER A 53 -14.25 8.91 54.81
N VAL A 54 -13.91 7.76 55.40
CA VAL A 54 -13.31 6.61 54.70
C VAL A 54 -14.23 6.06 53.58
N PHE A 55 -15.53 6.37 53.64
CA PHE A 55 -16.50 6.02 52.58
C PHE A 55 -16.41 6.90 51.32
N ALA A 56 -16.01 8.16 51.43
CA ALA A 56 -15.93 9.07 50.28
C ALA A 56 -14.72 8.75 49.38
N PHE A 57 -13.62 8.31 49.98
CA PHE A 57 -12.41 7.94 49.24
C PHE A 57 -12.45 6.52 48.66
N ALA A 58 -13.21 5.61 49.27
CA ALA A 58 -13.40 4.25 48.75
C ALA A 58 -14.27 4.23 47.48
N LEU A 59 -15.31 5.06 47.41
CA LEU A 59 -16.18 5.16 46.23
C LEU A 59 -15.48 5.81 45.02
N CYS A 60 -14.57 6.75 45.24
CA CYS A 60 -13.83 7.39 44.15
C CYS A 60 -12.75 6.46 43.54
N LYS A 61 -12.09 5.65 44.38
CA LYS A 61 -11.06 4.69 43.92
C LYS A 61 -11.64 3.51 43.14
N THR A 62 -12.85 3.06 43.48
CA THR A 62 -13.54 1.97 42.77
C THR A 62 -14.17 2.44 41.46
N LEU A 63 -14.68 3.66 41.38
CA LEU A 63 -15.16 4.27 40.13
C LEU A 63 -14.02 4.52 39.12
N PHE A 64 -12.81 4.84 39.59
CA PHE A 64 -11.63 5.01 38.72
C PHE A 64 -11.05 3.67 38.23
N LEU A 65 -11.21 2.58 38.99
CA LEU A 65 -10.82 1.23 38.58
C LEU A 65 -11.85 0.55 37.66
N LEU A 66 -13.13 0.93 37.74
CA LEU A 66 -14.16 0.43 36.82
C LEU A 66 -14.01 1.02 35.39
N SER A 67 -13.43 2.22 35.24
CA SER A 67 -13.09 2.78 33.92
C SER A 67 -11.89 2.11 33.24
N LEU A 68 -11.12 1.28 33.94
CA LEU A 68 -9.98 0.55 33.38
C LEU A 68 -10.36 -0.80 32.75
N LEU A 69 -11.55 -1.32 33.01
CA LEU A 69 -12.07 -2.54 32.35
C LEU A 69 -12.81 -2.27 31.03
N ALA A 70 -12.94 -1.00 30.63
CA ALA A 70 -13.61 -0.58 29.41
C ALA A 70 -12.70 0.16 28.42
N VAL A 71 -11.39 -0.12 28.45
CA VAL A 71 -10.49 0.24 27.33
C VAL A 71 -10.24 -1.03 26.52
N PRO A 72 -11.13 -1.39 25.57
CA PRO A 72 -10.78 -2.38 24.57
C PRO A 72 -9.61 -1.81 23.76
N LEU A 73 -8.45 -2.42 23.94
CA LEU A 73 -7.47 -2.74 22.89
C LEU A 73 -7.61 -1.90 21.61
N LEU A 74 -7.32 -0.61 21.70
CA LEU A 74 -7.19 0.25 20.52
C LEU A 74 -6.13 1.32 20.75
N ALA A 75 -4.91 0.86 20.98
CA ALA A 75 -3.73 1.69 20.96
C ALA A 75 -2.61 0.98 20.19
N ALA A 76 -2.72 1.01 18.86
CA ALA A 76 -1.59 0.91 17.95
C ALA A 76 -1.95 1.58 16.60
N SER A 77 -2.17 2.89 16.63
CA SER A 77 -2.16 3.72 15.43
C SER A 77 -0.91 4.59 15.47
N SER A 78 0.23 3.97 15.19
CA SER A 78 1.43 4.69 14.74
C SER A 78 1.26 4.89 13.24
N GLY A 79 1.12 6.15 12.83
CA GLY A 79 0.79 6.53 11.47
C GLY A 79 1.61 5.80 10.42
N ASN A 80 0.91 5.08 9.54
CA ASN A 80 1.24 4.93 8.13
C ASN A 80 0.04 4.26 7.43
N LYS A 81 -0.58 5.02 6.51
CA LYS A 81 -1.60 4.62 5.52
C LYS A 81 -2.53 3.46 5.95
N SER A 82 -3.59 3.81 6.68
CA SER A 82 -4.85 3.08 6.88
C SER A 82 -4.76 1.57 7.24
N PRO A 83 -5.19 1.14 8.44
CA PRO A 83 -5.18 -0.28 8.83
C PRO A 83 -6.02 -1.19 7.91
N VAL A 84 -6.97 -0.61 7.16
CA VAL A 84 -7.78 -1.30 6.15
C VAL A 84 -6.93 -1.78 4.98
N LEU A 85 -6.01 -0.95 4.46
CA LEU A 85 -5.18 -1.29 3.30
C LEU A 85 -4.24 -2.46 3.61
N VAL A 86 -3.72 -2.51 4.83
CA VAL A 86 -2.89 -3.62 5.32
C VAL A 86 -3.73 -4.89 5.42
N SER A 87 -4.94 -4.81 5.98
CA SER A 87 -5.83 -5.98 6.10
C SER A 87 -6.28 -6.54 4.74
N GLU A 88 -6.56 -5.68 3.75
CA GLU A 88 -6.94 -6.09 2.40
C GLU A 88 -5.79 -6.77 1.67
N LEU A 89 -4.58 -6.22 1.78
CA LEU A 89 -3.37 -6.81 1.20
C LEU A 89 -3.06 -8.19 1.78
N LEU A 90 -3.15 -8.34 3.11
CA LEU A 90 -2.91 -9.64 3.77
C LEU A 90 -3.93 -10.69 3.32
N GLN A 91 -5.21 -10.31 3.19
CA GLN A 91 -6.25 -11.23 2.71
C GLN A 91 -6.03 -11.61 1.24
N ALA A 92 -5.62 -10.66 0.40
CA ALA A 92 -5.34 -10.91 -1.00
C ALA A 92 -4.16 -11.88 -1.18
N GLU A 93 -3.11 -11.74 -0.36
CA GLU A 93 -1.94 -12.62 -0.41
C GLU A 93 -2.22 -14.01 0.17
N ALA A 94 -3.06 -14.11 1.21
CA ALA A 94 -3.46 -15.40 1.79
C ALA A 94 -4.24 -16.29 0.79
N LYS A 95 -5.01 -15.68 -0.12
CA LYS A 95 -5.82 -16.40 -1.13
C LYS A 95 -5.22 -16.32 -2.54
N ARG A 96 -3.89 -16.29 -2.67
CA ARG A 96 -3.26 -16.17 -3.99
C ARG A 96 -3.62 -17.33 -4.91
N LYS A 97 -3.88 -17.03 -6.18
CA LYS A 97 -4.13 -18.01 -7.24
C LYS A 97 -3.08 -17.85 -8.33
N ILE A 98 -2.59 -18.97 -8.86
CA ILE A 98 -1.66 -18.99 -10.01
C ILE A 98 -2.44 -19.48 -11.23
N ILE A 99 -2.31 -18.76 -12.35
CA ILE A 99 -2.80 -19.18 -13.67
C ILE A 99 -1.63 -19.19 -14.65
N THR A 100 -1.57 -20.20 -15.52
CA THR A 100 -0.44 -20.42 -16.42
C THR A 100 -0.81 -20.04 -17.84
N VAL A 101 0.03 -19.25 -18.51
CA VAL A 101 -0.10 -18.89 -19.92
C VAL A 101 1.01 -19.56 -20.71
N SER A 102 0.63 -20.32 -21.74
CA SER A 102 1.57 -21.06 -22.60
C SER A 102 1.08 -21.04 -24.04
N LYS A 103 1.94 -20.57 -24.96
CA LYS A 103 1.64 -20.62 -26.41
C LYS A 103 1.41 -22.03 -26.93
N ASP A 104 2.14 -23.00 -26.39
CA ASP A 104 2.06 -24.41 -26.80
C ASP A 104 0.78 -25.12 -26.30
N GLY A 105 -0.14 -24.40 -25.65
CA GLY A 105 -1.39 -24.96 -25.15
C GLY A 105 -1.26 -25.82 -23.88
N THR A 106 -0.06 -25.91 -23.29
CA THR A 106 0.20 -26.68 -22.05
C THR A 106 -0.17 -25.91 -20.76
N GLY A 107 -0.71 -24.70 -20.88
CA GLY A 107 -1.16 -23.84 -19.78
C GLY A 107 -2.67 -23.70 -19.76
N ASP A 108 -3.19 -22.95 -18.78
CA ASP A 108 -4.62 -22.63 -18.66
C ASP A 108 -5.10 -21.74 -19.82
N PHE A 109 -4.22 -20.86 -20.33
CA PHE A 109 -4.51 -19.94 -21.42
C PHE A 109 -3.38 -19.92 -22.45
N GLN A 110 -3.71 -19.58 -23.70
CA GLN A 110 -2.73 -19.43 -24.77
C GLN A 110 -2.23 -17.98 -24.91
N THR A 111 -3.06 -17.00 -24.56
CA THR A 111 -2.76 -15.56 -24.65
C THR A 111 -2.78 -14.91 -23.28
N VAL A 112 -2.06 -13.80 -23.13
CA VAL A 112 -2.03 -13.02 -21.89
C VAL A 112 -3.36 -12.28 -21.71
N THR A 113 -3.96 -11.82 -22.79
CA THR A 113 -5.25 -11.12 -22.82
C THR A 113 -6.37 -12.00 -22.30
N ASP A 114 -6.44 -13.28 -22.70
CA ASP A 114 -7.46 -14.21 -22.20
C ASP A 114 -7.27 -14.47 -20.70
N ALA A 115 -6.03 -14.59 -20.24
CA ALA A 115 -5.72 -14.77 -18.83
C ALA A 115 -6.18 -13.55 -18.00
N VAL A 116 -5.94 -12.33 -18.48
CA VAL A 116 -6.42 -11.09 -17.82
C VAL A 116 -7.96 -10.98 -17.86
N ASN A 117 -8.59 -11.39 -18.97
CA ASN A 117 -10.05 -11.39 -19.10
C ASN A 117 -10.74 -12.42 -18.20
N SER A 118 -10.05 -13.51 -17.84
CA SER A 118 -10.57 -14.51 -16.89
C SER A 118 -10.74 -13.98 -15.46
N ILE A 119 -10.09 -12.85 -15.14
CA ILE A 119 -10.13 -12.23 -13.81
C ILE A 119 -11.45 -11.51 -13.61
N LYS A 120 -12.14 -11.85 -12.52
CA LYS A 120 -13.40 -11.22 -12.13
C LYS A 120 -13.18 -9.74 -11.78
N THR A 121 -14.13 -8.90 -12.17
CA THR A 121 -14.23 -7.50 -11.72
C THR A 121 -14.33 -7.44 -10.18
N GLY A 122 -13.61 -6.51 -9.55
CA GLY A 122 -13.60 -6.37 -8.08
C GLY A 122 -12.81 -7.47 -7.37
N ASN A 123 -11.82 -8.05 -8.06
CA ASN A 123 -10.97 -9.10 -7.53
C ASN A 123 -10.31 -8.70 -6.20
N SER A 124 -10.43 -9.53 -5.17
CA SER A 124 -9.83 -9.30 -3.85
C SER A 124 -8.68 -10.27 -3.52
N GLN A 125 -8.30 -11.13 -4.46
CA GLN A 125 -7.24 -12.14 -4.29
C GLN A 125 -6.06 -11.85 -5.21
N ARG A 126 -4.82 -12.11 -4.79
CA ARG A 126 -3.66 -11.93 -5.68
C ARG A 126 -3.69 -12.99 -6.78
N ILE A 127 -3.74 -12.56 -8.04
CA ILE A 127 -3.69 -13.46 -9.20
C ILE A 127 -2.31 -13.33 -9.85
N ILE A 128 -1.56 -14.42 -9.79
CA ILE A 128 -0.24 -14.54 -10.41
C ILE A 128 -0.43 -15.21 -11.77
N ILE A 129 -0.19 -14.44 -12.82
CA ILE A 129 -0.17 -14.92 -14.20
C ILE A 129 1.26 -15.37 -14.50
N HIS A 130 1.50 -16.67 -14.45
CA HIS A 130 2.77 -17.28 -14.84
C HIS A 130 2.82 -17.41 -16.35
N ILE A 131 3.65 -16.60 -16.99
CA ILE A 131 3.79 -16.55 -18.44
C ILE A 131 5.03 -17.35 -18.80
N LYS A 132 4.83 -18.48 -19.49
CA LYS A 132 5.94 -19.30 -19.98
C LYS A 132 6.72 -18.55 -21.06
N SER A 133 7.98 -18.96 -21.26
CA SER A 133 8.86 -18.39 -22.28
C SER A 133 8.20 -18.36 -23.66
N GLY A 134 8.29 -17.23 -24.34
CA GLY A 134 7.73 -17.05 -25.66
C GLY A 134 7.58 -15.57 -26.02
N ILE A 135 7.30 -15.31 -27.30
CA ILE A 135 7.03 -13.97 -27.82
C ILE A 135 5.53 -13.83 -28.00
N TYR A 136 4.87 -13.02 -27.18
CA TYR A 136 3.42 -12.77 -27.21
C TYR A 136 3.15 -11.46 -27.95
N THR A 137 2.68 -11.55 -29.19
CA THR A 137 2.34 -10.38 -30.01
C THR A 137 0.89 -10.00 -29.79
N GLU A 138 0.62 -9.21 -28.76
CA GLU A 138 -0.72 -8.82 -28.36
C GLU A 138 -0.70 -7.50 -27.58
N LYS A 139 -1.81 -6.77 -27.62
CA LYS A 139 -2.00 -5.56 -26.83
C LYS A 139 -2.77 -5.92 -25.56
N VAL A 140 -2.17 -5.66 -24.40
CA VAL A 140 -2.74 -6.03 -23.10
C VAL A 140 -3.19 -4.79 -22.35
N THR A 141 -4.44 -4.77 -21.91
CA THR A 141 -4.98 -3.72 -21.03
C THR A 141 -5.48 -4.34 -19.73
N ILE A 142 -5.00 -3.84 -18.59
CA ILE A 142 -5.46 -4.24 -17.26
C ILE A 142 -6.29 -3.09 -16.69
N ASP A 143 -7.60 -3.26 -16.75
CA ASP A 143 -8.56 -2.26 -16.28
C ASP A 143 -8.43 -2.00 -14.77
N ARG A 144 -8.79 -0.79 -14.35
CA ARG A 144 -8.82 -0.38 -12.93
C ARG A 144 -9.63 -1.32 -12.03
N SER A 145 -10.62 -2.01 -12.59
CA SER A 145 -11.51 -2.90 -11.86
C SER A 145 -10.90 -4.26 -11.49
N LYS A 146 -9.69 -4.57 -11.98
CA LYS A 146 -8.98 -5.84 -11.75
C LYS A 146 -7.69 -5.63 -10.94
N PRO A 147 -7.77 -5.37 -9.62
CA PRO A 147 -6.57 -5.15 -8.80
C PRO A 147 -5.87 -6.48 -8.42
N PHE A 148 -4.68 -6.37 -7.84
CA PHE A 148 -3.84 -7.49 -7.35
C PHE A 148 -3.38 -8.48 -8.43
N VAL A 149 -3.06 -7.98 -9.62
CA VAL A 149 -2.54 -8.79 -10.72
C VAL A 149 -1.01 -8.80 -10.70
N THR A 150 -0.41 -9.96 -10.89
CA THR A 150 1.05 -10.11 -10.96
C THR A 150 1.43 -10.88 -12.21
N PHE A 151 2.22 -10.30 -13.10
CA PHE A 151 2.85 -11.02 -14.19
C PHE A 151 4.18 -11.60 -13.71
N TYR A 152 4.37 -12.89 -13.92
CA TYR A 152 5.55 -13.61 -13.48
C TYR A 152 6.11 -14.44 -14.62
N GLY A 153 7.38 -14.21 -14.95
CA GLY A 153 8.14 -14.98 -15.92
C GLY A 153 9.26 -15.79 -15.27
N ASP A 154 9.73 -16.81 -16.00
CA ASP A 154 10.87 -17.60 -15.55
C ASP A 154 12.17 -16.81 -15.72
N ARG A 155 12.99 -16.75 -14.67
CA ARG A 155 14.24 -15.98 -14.64
C ARG A 155 15.19 -16.32 -15.80
N ASN A 156 15.27 -17.59 -16.16
CA ASN A 156 16.20 -18.08 -17.19
C ASN A 156 15.64 -17.98 -18.61
N ALA A 157 14.33 -17.72 -18.75
CA ALA A 157 13.64 -17.68 -20.03
C ALA A 157 12.48 -16.68 -19.97
N MET A 158 12.83 -15.39 -19.89
CA MET A 158 11.85 -14.32 -19.73
C MET A 158 10.93 -14.24 -20.96
N PRO A 159 9.60 -14.26 -20.78
CA PRO A 159 8.67 -14.02 -21.87
C PRO A 159 8.73 -12.57 -22.32
N THR A 160 8.47 -12.36 -23.61
CA THR A 160 8.42 -11.04 -24.24
C THR A 160 7.00 -10.76 -24.69
N ILE A 161 6.40 -9.68 -24.20
CA ILE A 161 5.10 -9.18 -24.66
C ILE A 161 5.38 -7.99 -25.56
N ARG A 162 4.93 -8.07 -26.82
CA ARG A 162 5.21 -7.05 -27.84
C ARG A 162 3.95 -6.59 -28.55
N PHE A 163 3.91 -5.32 -28.92
CA PHE A 163 2.85 -4.79 -29.78
C PHE A 163 3.37 -3.68 -30.70
N GLY A 164 3.06 -3.78 -31.99
CA GLY A 164 3.49 -2.81 -33.02
C GLY A 164 2.66 -1.52 -33.04
N GLY A 165 2.36 -0.93 -31.88
CA GLY A 165 1.52 0.26 -31.77
C GLY A 165 2.22 1.52 -32.32
N ARG A 166 1.67 2.14 -33.36
CA ARG A 166 2.18 3.43 -33.88
C ARG A 166 1.32 4.58 -33.39
N ALA A 167 1.96 5.64 -32.88
CA ALA A 167 1.25 6.85 -32.41
C ALA A 167 0.41 7.51 -33.51
N ALA A 168 0.82 7.41 -34.78
CA ALA A 168 0.04 7.89 -35.92
C ALA A 168 -1.31 7.19 -36.09
N VAL A 169 -1.46 5.96 -35.58
CA VAL A 169 -2.70 5.16 -35.69
C VAL A 169 -3.46 5.15 -34.36
N TYR A 170 -2.76 4.98 -33.22
CA TYR A 170 -3.38 4.75 -31.91
C TYR A 170 -3.30 5.96 -30.96
N THR A 171 -2.79 7.12 -31.39
CA THR A 171 -2.33 8.22 -30.52
C THR A 171 -1.22 7.76 -29.56
N THR A 172 -0.52 8.69 -28.92
CA THR A 172 0.56 8.34 -27.97
C THR A 172 0.03 7.48 -26.82
N MET A 173 -1.15 7.82 -26.28
CA MET A 173 -1.72 7.17 -25.10
C MET A 173 -2.09 5.69 -25.36
N PHE A 174 -2.73 5.37 -26.48
CA PHE A 174 -3.15 3.99 -26.78
C PHE A 174 -2.15 3.19 -27.62
N SER A 175 -0.95 3.72 -27.88
CA SER A 175 0.11 3.00 -28.59
C SER A 175 0.91 2.02 -27.71
N ALA A 176 0.72 2.09 -26.39
CA ALA A 176 1.41 1.21 -25.45
C ALA A 176 1.08 -0.27 -25.65
N THR A 177 2.09 -1.13 -25.52
CA THR A 177 1.96 -2.60 -25.57
C THR A 177 1.19 -3.15 -24.38
N VAL A 178 1.50 -2.66 -23.19
CA VAL A 178 0.79 -3.00 -21.96
C VAL A 178 0.32 -1.72 -21.29
N ALA A 179 -1.00 -1.58 -21.15
CA ALA A 179 -1.63 -0.49 -20.40
C ALA A 179 -2.11 -1.04 -19.06
N VAL A 180 -1.63 -0.46 -17.96
CA VAL A 180 -2.00 -0.88 -16.60
C VAL A 180 -2.68 0.27 -15.90
N GLU A 181 -3.96 0.08 -15.57
CA GLU A 181 -4.77 1.05 -14.82
C GLU A 181 -5.16 0.54 -13.42
N SER A 182 -4.75 -0.68 -13.07
CA SER A 182 -5.13 -1.36 -11.84
C SER A 182 -4.19 -1.09 -10.66
N ASN A 183 -4.75 -1.21 -9.45
CA ASN A 183 -3.98 -1.08 -8.22
C ASN A 183 -3.22 -2.38 -7.90
N TYR A 184 -2.03 -2.22 -7.31
CA TYR A 184 -1.18 -3.32 -6.84
C TYR A 184 -0.71 -4.28 -7.95
N PHE A 185 -0.56 -3.77 -9.18
CA PHE A 185 0.05 -4.51 -10.26
C PHE A 185 1.55 -4.74 -10.01
N MET A 186 2.03 -5.93 -10.35
CA MET A 186 3.46 -6.27 -10.30
C MET A 186 3.84 -7.03 -11.57
N ALA A 187 5.05 -6.81 -12.06
CA ALA A 187 5.64 -7.59 -13.15
C ALA A 187 7.07 -7.99 -12.77
N VAL A 188 7.40 -9.27 -12.90
CA VAL A 188 8.69 -9.83 -12.52
C VAL A 188 9.19 -10.75 -13.63
N ASN A 189 10.43 -10.53 -14.08
CA ASN A 189 11.08 -11.31 -15.15
C ASN A 189 10.28 -11.33 -16.46
N ILE A 190 9.70 -10.19 -16.84
CA ILE A 190 8.96 -10.02 -18.10
C ILE A 190 9.66 -8.93 -18.92
N ILE A 191 9.69 -9.11 -20.24
CA ILE A 191 10.15 -8.10 -21.20
C ILE A 191 8.94 -7.50 -21.90
N PHE A 192 8.90 -6.17 -22.01
CA PHE A 192 7.87 -5.43 -22.76
C PHE A 192 8.52 -4.71 -23.94
N GLU A 193 7.97 -4.89 -25.14
CA GLU A 193 8.45 -4.31 -26.41
C GLU A 193 7.36 -3.54 -27.17
#